data_AF-A0A4Q9JVM2-F1
#
_entry.id   AF-A0A4Q9JVM2-F1
#
_cell.length_a   1.000
_cell.length_b   1.000
_cell.length_c   1.000
_cell.angle_alpha   90.00
_cell.angle_beta   90.00
_cell.angle_gamma   90.00
#
_symmetry.space_group_name_H-M   'P 1'
#
loop_
_entity.id
_entity.type
_entity.pdbx_description
1 polymer ?
#
loop_
_entity_poly.entity_id
_entity_poly.type
_entity_poly.pdbx_seq_one_letter_code
_entity_poly.pdbx_strand_id
1 'polypeptide(L)'
;MVVYGSSSSKSTIDNFSNSGTISSNSGETVYFGNTEIKTFTNSGVIKSDSHQGVNIASGTSITNFNNSGTIQGGNQRNRAGINITGSTITNFTNSGFITTSGTFEPTGANSIKASSGVKLSSSYIKTFTNKSNKIISAITGVNIAASTIDNFTNKGTIESTSSNTQNGAAINLVYLGNSTDIKTFTNEGLIKSAQANGIAIETGNKIETFINKGTIDVANNGMMFFDAGGTSGKADIGKIIIESGGIIKAGNDAIHIDGSKDIIGEGIDVKGRLEGGNAGIYIGGGKNLKTSITVSGTIQGGNGGIINTGTIGQKDAVQQQHGITIENNGFITSKNGSGILNTDNGIIYGNIVNKSDNDLSLKNDSSGTITSGVKNEGGGTIFVNNQGTISKDSSGNNLTNNGSGSIVIEDWLVSSDDSGKLDTVVVGGSNTGNVSADNITIDESNLDLDNLDHISDVITGINNNNVSNITTNGSGDINLIYDPTTGKIYQSFNLNASISGATFRSLISTTTRRSTFIDNVMGNSMQSFYLGNSSRAQRMAMSEKGNLYSDA
;
A
#
# COMPACT_ATOMS: atom_id res chain seq x y z
N MET A 1 36.77 -1.69 34.07
CA MET A 1 38.06 -1.61 33.36
C MET A 1 37.99 -0.46 32.37
N VAL A 2 39.01 0.39 32.35
CA VAL A 2 39.08 1.55 31.46
C VAL A 2 40.43 1.51 30.76
N VAL A 3 40.42 1.57 29.43
CA VAL A 3 41.62 1.74 28.61
C VAL A 3 41.39 2.93 27.68
N TYR A 4 42.32 3.87 27.69
CA TYR A 4 42.23 5.05 26.84
C TYR A 4 43.60 5.49 26.32
N GLY A 5 43.67 5.78 25.02
CA GLY A 5 44.80 6.48 24.41
C GLY A 5 44.66 8.00 24.52
N SER A 6 45.78 8.74 24.48
CA SER A 6 45.75 10.20 24.33
C SER A 6 45.39 10.59 22.90
N SER A 7 45.01 11.84 22.64
CA SER A 7 44.71 12.29 21.27
C SER A 7 45.88 12.12 20.28
N SER A 8 47.12 12.07 20.78
CA SER A 8 48.34 11.92 19.99
C SER A 8 48.86 10.48 19.89
N SER A 9 48.32 9.53 20.68
CA SER A 9 48.79 8.15 20.67
C SER A 9 47.69 7.17 21.13
N LYS A 10 47.42 6.18 20.29
CA LYS A 10 46.47 5.11 20.63
C LYS A 10 47.09 4.11 21.59
N SER A 11 46.30 3.62 22.55
CA SER A 11 46.65 2.40 23.27
C SER A 11 46.50 1.20 22.33
N THR A 12 47.35 0.18 22.47
CA THR A 12 47.25 -1.06 21.69
C THR A 12 47.00 -2.24 22.61
N ILE A 13 46.09 -3.13 22.22
CA ILE A 13 45.82 -4.40 22.89
C ILE A 13 45.79 -5.49 21.82
N ASP A 14 46.72 -6.44 21.87
CA ASP A 14 46.64 -7.58 20.98
C ASP A 14 45.42 -8.45 21.29
N ASN A 15 45.27 -8.85 22.56
CA ASN A 15 44.15 -9.70 22.96
C ASN A 15 43.58 -9.27 24.32
N PHE A 16 42.29 -8.96 24.35
CA PHE A 16 41.49 -8.89 25.56
C PHE A 16 40.64 -10.16 25.66
N SER A 17 40.75 -10.91 26.76
CA SER A 17 39.96 -12.13 26.99
C SER A 17 39.34 -12.13 28.38
N ASN A 18 38.03 -12.22 28.45
CA ASN A 18 37.28 -12.43 29.69
C ASN A 18 36.58 -13.79 29.68
N SER A 19 36.92 -14.64 30.63
CA SER A 19 36.21 -15.91 30.93
C SER A 19 35.50 -15.91 32.29
N GLY A 20 35.74 -14.89 33.12
CA GLY A 20 35.17 -14.73 34.44
C GLY A 20 34.04 -13.70 34.47
N THR A 21 33.84 -13.06 35.62
CA THR A 21 32.89 -11.95 35.75
C THR A 21 33.65 -10.64 35.89
N ILE A 22 33.30 -9.65 35.06
CA ILE A 22 33.66 -8.26 35.24
C ILE A 22 32.37 -7.51 35.53
N SER A 23 32.31 -6.77 36.62
CA SER A 23 31.11 -6.01 37.00
C SER A 23 31.43 -4.61 37.50
N SER A 24 30.49 -3.69 37.34
CA SER A 24 30.57 -2.32 37.84
C SER A 24 29.22 -1.85 38.38
N ASN A 25 29.24 -1.25 39.58
CA ASN A 25 28.03 -0.74 40.23
C ASN A 25 27.62 0.62 39.67
N SER A 26 28.59 1.53 39.45
CA SER A 26 28.34 2.95 39.20
C SER A 26 28.85 3.49 37.86
N GLY A 27 29.62 2.71 37.08
CA GLY A 27 30.24 3.16 35.83
C GLY A 27 30.22 2.11 34.73
N GLU A 28 30.79 2.41 33.56
CA GLU A 28 30.92 1.39 32.51
C GLU A 28 31.77 0.22 33.01
N THR A 29 31.40 -1.00 32.62
CA THR A 29 32.13 -2.18 33.08
C THR A 29 33.42 -2.36 32.30
N VAL A 30 33.35 -2.17 30.98
CA VAL A 30 34.51 -2.10 30.09
C VAL A 30 34.40 -0.85 29.23
N TYR A 31 35.44 -0.01 29.24
CA TYR A 31 35.54 1.19 28.41
C TYR A 31 36.83 1.13 27.57
N PHE A 32 36.68 1.37 26.26
CA PHE A 32 37.78 1.58 25.32
C PHE A 32 37.61 2.94 24.63
N GLY A 33 38.62 3.81 24.71
CA GLY A 33 38.66 5.08 23.97
C GLY A 33 39.98 5.25 23.25
N ASN A 34 39.96 5.68 21.99
CA ASN A 34 41.16 5.84 21.17
C ASN A 34 42.17 4.66 21.27
N THR A 35 41.68 3.44 21.12
CA THR A 35 42.44 2.19 21.33
C THR A 35 42.41 1.32 20.07
N GLU A 36 43.51 0.63 19.76
CA GLU A 36 43.54 -0.42 18.74
C GLU A 36 43.54 -1.80 19.41
N ILE A 37 42.55 -2.63 19.08
CA ILE A 37 42.38 -3.97 19.63
C ILE A 37 42.36 -4.99 18.50
N LYS A 38 43.30 -5.94 18.49
CA LYS A 38 43.26 -7.00 17.47
C LYS A 38 42.11 -7.98 17.78
N THR A 39 42.02 -8.47 19.02
CA THR A 39 40.93 -9.38 19.42
C THR A 39 40.35 -9.03 20.78
N PHE A 40 39.04 -8.79 20.83
CA PHE A 40 38.24 -8.78 22.05
C PHE A 40 37.44 -10.08 22.13
N THR A 41 37.58 -10.83 23.22
CA THR A 41 36.82 -12.06 23.48
C THR A 41 36.16 -12.02 24.84
N ASN A 42 34.84 -12.24 24.89
CA ASN A 42 34.10 -12.45 26.13
C ASN A 42 33.39 -13.80 26.10
N SER A 43 33.84 -14.76 26.91
CA SER A 43 33.14 -16.02 27.19
C SER A 43 32.49 -16.06 28.58
N GLY A 44 32.84 -15.11 29.45
CA GLY A 44 32.25 -14.93 30.77
C GLY A 44 31.12 -13.90 30.82
N VAL A 45 31.03 -13.17 31.94
CA VAL A 45 30.00 -12.14 32.17
C VAL A 45 30.64 -10.76 32.24
N ILE A 46 30.08 -9.80 31.51
CA ILE A 46 30.37 -8.37 31.65
C ILE A 46 29.04 -7.69 32.01
N LYS A 47 28.95 -7.09 33.19
CA LYS A 47 27.69 -6.51 33.70
C LYS A 47 27.88 -5.15 34.38
N SER A 48 27.20 -4.13 33.88
CA SER A 48 27.03 -2.87 34.61
C SER A 48 25.66 -2.81 35.28
N ASP A 49 25.57 -2.26 36.49
CA ASP A 49 24.28 -2.03 37.15
C ASP A 49 23.67 -0.67 36.76
N SER A 50 24.47 0.32 36.34
CA SER A 50 24.00 1.69 36.09
C SER A 50 24.41 2.31 34.75
N HIS A 51 25.35 1.71 34.03
CA HIS A 51 25.96 2.26 32.81
C HIS A 51 26.03 1.18 31.71
N GLN A 52 26.90 1.38 30.71
CA GLN A 52 27.03 0.42 29.62
C GLN A 52 27.81 -0.82 30.08
N GLY A 53 27.43 -1.99 29.57
CA GLY A 53 28.23 -3.19 29.77
C GLY A 53 29.62 -3.01 29.15
N VAL A 54 29.64 -2.77 27.84
CA VAL A 54 30.84 -2.41 27.08
C VAL A 54 30.62 -1.08 26.37
N ASN A 55 31.52 -0.12 26.54
CA ASN A 55 31.53 1.15 25.83
C ASN A 55 32.78 1.27 24.95
N ILE A 56 32.58 1.33 23.64
CA ILE A 56 33.61 1.47 22.61
C ILE A 56 33.48 2.89 22.06
N ALA A 57 34.29 3.79 22.60
CA ALA A 57 34.28 5.21 22.32
C ALA A 57 35.22 5.60 21.19
N SER A 58 35.08 6.86 20.75
CA SER A 58 35.69 7.40 19.53
C SER A 58 37.19 7.11 19.38
N GLY A 59 37.61 6.89 18.13
CA GLY A 59 39.00 6.59 17.77
C GLY A 59 39.40 5.12 18.00
N THR A 60 38.49 4.29 18.51
CA THR A 60 38.75 2.87 18.77
C THR A 60 38.58 2.03 17.51
N SER A 61 39.51 1.11 17.26
CA SER A 61 39.44 0.11 16.19
C SER A 61 39.57 -1.29 16.74
N ILE A 62 38.63 -2.18 16.42
CA ILE A 62 38.68 -3.59 16.82
C ILE A 62 38.66 -4.49 15.58
N THR A 63 39.66 -5.35 15.39
CA THR A 63 39.61 -6.30 14.26
C THR A 63 38.55 -7.38 14.51
N ASN A 64 38.59 -8.07 15.65
CA ASN A 64 37.64 -9.12 15.99
C ASN A 64 37.00 -8.88 17.36
N PHE A 65 35.69 -8.64 17.39
CA PHE A 65 34.88 -8.59 18.60
C PHE A 65 34.05 -9.86 18.70
N ASN A 66 34.38 -10.73 19.65
CA ASN A 66 33.73 -12.03 19.84
C ASN A 66 33.07 -12.09 21.22
N ASN A 67 31.75 -12.18 21.25
CA ASN A 67 31.00 -12.45 22.49
C ASN A 67 30.41 -13.86 22.43
N SER A 68 30.79 -14.77 23.31
CA SER A 68 30.12 -16.06 23.53
C SER A 68 29.45 -16.16 24.91
N GLY A 69 29.81 -15.26 25.82
CA GLY A 69 29.21 -15.11 27.14
C GLY A 69 28.09 -14.09 27.20
N THR A 70 27.95 -13.42 28.34
CA THR A 70 26.90 -12.42 28.59
C THR A 70 27.48 -11.02 28.67
N ILE A 71 26.86 -10.07 27.98
CA ILE A 71 27.12 -8.64 28.14
C ILE A 71 25.79 -7.96 28.50
N GLN A 72 25.76 -7.31 29.66
CA GLN A 72 24.57 -6.65 30.20
C GLN A 72 24.85 -5.19 30.58
N GLY A 73 24.04 -4.29 30.03
CA GLY A 73 23.95 -2.89 30.45
C GLY A 73 23.06 -2.70 31.68
N GLY A 74 23.25 -1.57 32.34
CA GLY A 74 22.57 -1.20 33.58
C GLY A 74 21.12 -0.80 33.42
N ASN A 75 20.45 -0.57 34.55
CA ASN A 75 19.01 -0.30 34.63
C ASN A 75 18.60 1.16 34.42
N GLN A 76 19.57 2.05 34.19
CA GLN A 76 19.31 3.46 34.00
C GLN A 76 18.74 3.76 32.61
N ARG A 77 18.24 4.97 32.43
CA ARG A 77 17.76 5.47 31.13
C ARG A 77 18.89 5.50 30.11
N ASN A 78 18.60 5.16 28.85
CA ASN A 78 19.55 5.25 27.73
C ASN A 78 20.83 4.43 28.00
N ARG A 79 20.64 3.15 28.29
CA ARG A 79 21.75 2.21 28.52
C ARG A 79 21.78 1.11 27.49
N ALA A 80 22.96 0.59 27.23
CA ALA A 80 23.17 -0.48 26.28
C ALA A 80 24.05 -1.60 26.84
N GLY A 81 23.81 -2.82 26.37
CA GLY A 81 24.75 -3.92 26.57
C GLY A 81 26.10 -3.55 25.97
N ILE A 82 26.08 -3.15 24.70
CA ILE A 82 27.24 -2.63 23.99
C ILE A 82 26.89 -1.28 23.36
N ASN A 83 27.67 -0.24 23.68
CA ASN A 83 27.61 1.05 23.04
C ASN A 83 28.86 1.26 22.17
N ILE A 84 28.66 1.59 20.89
CA ILE A 84 29.73 1.82 19.91
C ILE A 84 29.55 3.23 19.35
N THR A 85 30.56 4.09 19.52
CA THR A 85 30.50 5.48 19.11
C THR A 85 31.80 5.90 18.45
N GLY A 86 31.76 6.47 17.24
CA GLY A 86 32.96 7.01 16.56
C GLY A 86 34.05 5.97 16.28
N SER A 87 33.67 4.70 16.09
CA SER A 87 34.60 3.56 16.14
C SER A 87 34.47 2.63 14.94
N THR A 88 35.52 1.85 14.70
CA THR A 88 35.58 0.86 13.60
C THR A 88 35.68 -0.56 14.15
N ILE A 89 34.83 -1.47 13.69
CA ILE A 89 34.95 -2.90 13.97
C ILE A 89 34.99 -3.68 12.65
N THR A 90 36.01 -4.51 12.42
CA THR A 90 36.03 -5.34 11.21
C THR A 90 35.03 -6.49 11.32
N ASN A 91 35.13 -7.30 12.37
CA ASN A 91 34.25 -8.44 12.59
C ASN A 91 33.60 -8.38 13.96
N PHE A 92 32.31 -8.10 14.00
CA PHE A 92 31.48 -8.21 15.20
C PHE A 92 30.72 -9.54 15.17
N THR A 93 31.02 -10.44 16.10
CA THR A 93 30.34 -11.73 16.23
C THR A 93 29.73 -11.87 17.62
N ASN A 94 28.40 -11.86 17.67
CA ASN A 94 27.66 -12.34 18.83
C ASN A 94 27.36 -13.83 18.68
N SER A 95 27.80 -14.58 19.67
CA SER A 95 27.56 -15.99 19.88
C SER A 95 27.10 -16.27 21.33
N GLY A 96 26.66 -15.24 22.04
CA GLY A 96 26.25 -15.26 23.44
C GLY A 96 24.96 -14.46 23.69
N PHE A 97 24.85 -13.82 24.84
CA PHE A 97 23.71 -12.97 25.20
C PHE A 97 24.12 -11.51 25.32
N ILE A 98 23.40 -10.60 24.66
CA ILE A 98 23.60 -9.16 24.79
C ILE A 98 22.28 -8.51 25.17
N THR A 99 22.26 -7.78 26.29
CA THR A 99 21.06 -7.12 26.78
C THR A 99 21.36 -5.89 27.62
N THR A 100 20.31 -5.21 28.09
CA THR A 100 20.37 -4.15 29.09
C THR A 100 19.10 -4.19 29.92
N SER A 101 19.18 -3.79 31.18
CA SER A 101 18.00 -3.59 32.03
C SER A 101 17.43 -2.17 31.92
N GLY A 102 17.98 -1.34 31.03
CA GLY A 102 17.53 0.03 30.81
C GLY A 102 16.10 0.08 30.25
N THR A 103 15.35 1.10 30.65
CA THR A 103 13.90 1.20 30.42
C THR A 103 13.49 2.34 29.49
N PHE A 104 14.46 3.02 28.85
CA PHE A 104 14.16 4.15 27.98
C PHE A 104 13.54 3.67 26.66
N GLU A 105 12.29 4.04 26.42
CA GLU A 105 11.53 3.81 25.19
C GLU A 105 11.91 4.80 24.06
N PRO A 106 11.87 4.38 22.79
CA PRO A 106 12.05 5.29 21.67
C PRO A 106 10.86 6.26 21.58
N THR A 107 11.14 7.53 21.25
CA THR A 107 10.13 8.58 21.09
C THR A 107 10.54 9.53 19.97
N GLY A 108 9.90 9.45 18.79
CA GLY A 108 10.17 10.33 17.64
C GLY A 108 11.67 10.56 17.39
N ALA A 109 12.09 11.83 17.36
CA ALA A 109 13.48 12.25 17.15
C ALA A 109 14.51 11.78 18.20
N ASN A 110 14.07 11.20 19.33
CA ASN A 110 14.97 10.68 20.39
C ASN A 110 15.10 9.16 20.37
N SER A 111 14.69 8.47 19.30
CA SER A 111 14.72 7.01 19.21
C SER A 111 16.11 6.38 19.40
N ILE A 112 17.20 7.11 19.11
CA ILE A 112 18.57 6.64 19.41
C ILE A 112 18.84 6.50 20.92
N LYS A 113 18.09 7.20 21.78
CA LYS A 113 18.25 7.13 23.25
C LYS A 113 17.55 5.91 23.85
N ALA A 114 16.84 5.12 23.05
CA ALA A 114 16.26 3.87 23.49
C ALA A 114 17.32 2.98 24.16
N SER A 115 16.92 2.26 25.20
CA SER A 115 17.83 1.30 25.84
C SER A 115 18.01 0.11 24.90
N SER A 116 19.25 -0.29 24.63
CA SER A 116 19.53 -1.19 23.51
C SER A 116 20.41 -2.38 23.85
N GLY A 117 20.23 -3.51 23.17
CA GLY A 117 21.19 -4.60 23.26
C GLY A 117 22.53 -4.12 22.71
N VAL A 118 22.53 -3.71 21.45
CA VAL A 118 23.66 -3.06 20.78
C VAL A 118 23.23 -1.69 20.26
N LYS A 119 24.07 -0.67 20.53
CA LYS A 119 23.89 0.70 20.05
C LYS A 119 25.08 1.13 19.21
N LEU A 120 24.82 1.70 18.04
CA LEU A 120 25.82 2.22 17.12
C LEU A 120 25.54 3.69 16.82
N SER A 121 26.59 4.52 16.86
CA SER A 121 26.52 5.93 16.49
C SER A 121 27.81 6.35 15.79
N SER A 122 27.72 6.94 14.60
CA SER A 122 28.91 7.43 13.87
C SER A 122 30.02 6.39 13.73
N SER A 123 29.66 5.13 13.48
CA SER A 123 30.58 3.99 13.53
C SER A 123 30.57 3.20 12.22
N TYR A 124 31.64 2.44 11.97
CA TYR A 124 31.73 1.52 10.83
C TYR A 124 31.90 0.08 11.31
N ILE A 125 31.06 -0.83 10.81
CA ILE A 125 31.23 -2.25 11.00
C ILE A 125 31.28 -2.95 9.64
N LYS A 126 32.37 -3.67 9.34
CA LYS A 126 32.41 -4.43 8.07
C LYS A 126 31.47 -5.63 8.11
N THR A 127 31.56 -6.47 9.14
CA THR A 127 30.65 -7.61 9.32
C THR A 127 30.04 -7.61 10.72
N PHE A 128 28.71 -7.65 10.79
CA PHE A 128 27.94 -7.83 12.01
C PHE A 128 27.20 -9.16 11.93
N THR A 129 27.53 -10.11 12.81
CA THR A 129 26.91 -11.43 12.83
C THR A 129 26.33 -11.74 14.19
N ASN A 130 25.02 -11.97 14.27
CA ASN A 130 24.37 -12.62 15.42
C ASN A 130 24.16 -14.10 15.09
N LYS A 131 24.92 -15.01 15.71
CA LYS A 131 24.91 -16.45 15.39
C LYS A 131 23.63 -17.15 15.88
N SER A 132 23.36 -18.34 15.33
CA SER A 132 22.19 -19.16 15.65
C SER A 132 22.07 -19.50 17.14
N ASN A 133 20.84 -19.55 17.66
CA ASN A 133 20.48 -19.82 19.05
C ASN A 133 20.97 -18.77 20.06
N LYS A 134 21.27 -17.53 19.62
CA LYS A 134 21.82 -16.44 20.44
C LYS A 134 20.97 -15.21 20.35
N ILE A 135 20.97 -14.41 21.41
CA ILE A 135 19.95 -13.37 21.59
C ILE A 135 20.63 -12.01 21.79
N ILE A 136 20.14 -11.04 21.03
CA ILE A 136 20.31 -9.61 21.32
C ILE A 136 18.92 -9.08 21.66
N SER A 137 18.70 -8.64 22.90
CA SER A 137 17.37 -8.25 23.36
C SER A 137 17.43 -7.07 24.32
N ALA A 138 16.56 -6.09 24.12
CA ALA A 138 16.32 -4.94 25.00
C ALA A 138 15.03 -4.24 24.54
N ILE A 139 14.76 -3.04 25.05
CA ILE A 139 13.72 -2.16 24.50
C ILE A 139 13.87 -2.04 22.96
N THR A 140 15.09 -1.79 22.48
CA THR A 140 15.46 -1.97 21.07
C THR A 140 16.61 -2.97 20.99
N GLY A 141 16.45 -4.09 20.28
CA GLY A 141 17.52 -5.08 20.15
C GLY A 141 18.81 -4.46 19.59
N VAL A 142 18.73 -3.87 18.39
CA VAL A 142 19.84 -3.16 17.73
C VAL A 142 19.39 -1.76 17.31
N ASN A 143 20.11 -0.73 17.76
CA ASN A 143 19.77 0.68 17.49
C ASN A 143 20.95 1.36 16.80
N ILE A 144 20.73 1.88 15.59
CA ILE A 144 21.80 2.35 14.70
C ILE A 144 21.50 3.78 14.26
N ALA A 145 22.48 4.66 14.38
CA ALA A 145 22.40 6.00 13.82
C ALA A 145 23.72 6.42 13.18
N ALA A 146 23.63 7.15 12.06
CA ALA A 146 24.79 7.75 11.36
C ALA A 146 25.96 6.77 11.15
N SER A 147 25.67 5.49 10.91
CA SER A 147 26.69 4.43 10.89
C SER A 147 26.62 3.61 9.61
N THR A 148 27.73 2.98 9.24
CA THR A 148 27.78 2.11 8.06
C THR A 148 28.02 0.66 8.48
N ILE A 149 27.23 -0.26 7.92
CA ILE A 149 27.47 -1.70 8.03
C ILE A 149 27.53 -2.31 6.63
N ASP A 150 28.64 -2.96 6.26
CA ASP A 150 28.68 -3.62 4.95
C ASP A 150 27.76 -4.86 4.96
N ASN A 151 27.95 -5.76 5.91
CA ASN A 151 27.18 -7.00 6.00
C ASN A 151 26.60 -7.19 7.40
N PHE A 152 25.28 -7.05 7.53
CA PHE A 152 24.53 -7.43 8.73
C PHE A 152 23.89 -8.79 8.48
N THR A 153 24.29 -9.81 9.23
CA THR A 153 23.64 -11.12 9.24
C THR A 153 23.05 -11.45 10.62
N ASN A 154 21.74 -11.66 10.69
CA ASN A 154 21.08 -12.24 11.86
C ASN A 154 20.74 -13.71 11.60
N LYS A 155 21.37 -14.63 12.32
CA LYS A 155 21.01 -16.07 12.36
C LYS A 155 20.37 -16.49 13.68
N GLY A 156 20.52 -15.66 14.72
CA GLY A 156 19.95 -15.85 16.05
C GLY A 156 18.61 -15.11 16.20
N THR A 157 18.34 -14.65 17.42
CA THR A 157 17.18 -13.83 17.75
C THR A 157 17.62 -12.39 18.00
N ILE A 158 16.94 -11.44 17.37
CA ILE A 158 16.94 -10.04 17.77
C ILE A 158 15.53 -9.70 18.24
N GLU A 159 15.43 -9.22 19.47
CA GLU A 159 14.14 -8.99 20.13
C GLU A 159 14.01 -7.56 20.63
N SER A 160 12.83 -6.98 20.44
CA SER A 160 12.39 -5.78 21.14
C SER A 160 11.39 -6.13 22.23
N THR A 161 11.63 -5.58 23.41
CA THR A 161 10.71 -5.58 24.56
C THR A 161 9.98 -4.24 24.71
N SER A 162 10.07 -3.36 23.70
CA SER A 162 9.41 -2.05 23.73
C SER A 162 7.89 -2.22 23.82
N SER A 163 7.26 -1.40 24.65
CA SER A 163 5.80 -1.25 24.66
C SER A 163 5.31 -0.12 23.75
N ASN A 164 6.21 0.57 23.06
CA ASN A 164 5.85 1.65 22.13
C ASN A 164 5.56 1.08 20.74
N THR A 165 4.28 0.98 20.39
CA THR A 165 3.84 0.42 19.11
C THR A 165 4.25 1.27 17.90
N GLN A 166 4.38 2.60 18.09
CA GLN A 166 4.66 3.53 17.00
C GLN A 166 6.15 3.61 16.64
N ASN A 167 7.04 3.71 17.65
CA ASN A 167 8.46 3.97 17.45
C ASN A 167 9.38 2.82 17.91
N GLY A 168 8.82 1.83 18.61
CA GLY A 168 9.55 0.65 19.04
C GLY A 168 9.83 -0.28 17.87
N ALA A 169 11.03 -0.86 17.82
CA ALA A 169 11.31 -2.00 16.97
C ALA A 169 12.46 -2.85 17.52
N ALA A 170 12.55 -4.10 17.05
CA ALA A 170 13.69 -4.98 17.31
C ALA A 170 14.97 -4.40 16.71
N ILE A 171 14.88 -3.78 15.53
CA ILE A 171 15.98 -3.07 14.88
C ILE A 171 15.52 -1.68 14.45
N ASN A 172 16.21 -0.65 14.93
CA ASN A 172 15.94 0.75 14.58
C ASN A 172 17.11 1.34 13.79
N LEU A 173 16.80 1.97 12.66
CA LEU A 173 17.70 2.88 11.94
C LEU A 173 17.16 4.31 12.13
N VAL A 174 17.93 5.12 12.85
CA VAL A 174 17.53 6.47 13.28
C VAL A 174 18.40 7.50 12.57
N TYR A 175 17.77 8.51 11.99
CA TYR A 175 18.49 9.59 11.32
C TYR A 175 18.94 10.64 12.34
N LEU A 176 20.23 11.00 12.31
CA LEU A 176 20.81 12.04 13.18
C LEU A 176 21.75 12.95 12.39
N GLY A 177 21.21 13.61 11.37
CA GLY A 177 21.96 14.53 10.50
C GLY A 177 22.88 13.85 9.48
N ASN A 178 23.13 12.54 9.62
CA ASN A 178 23.85 11.70 8.67
C ASN A 178 23.10 10.38 8.49
N SER A 179 23.19 9.80 7.28
CA SER A 179 22.59 8.52 6.94
C SER A 179 23.20 7.37 7.73
N THR A 180 22.36 6.39 8.07
CA THR A 180 22.79 5.02 8.33
C THR A 180 22.71 4.24 7.04
N ASP A 181 23.81 3.60 6.64
CA ASP A 181 23.88 2.82 5.40
C ASP A 181 24.22 1.37 5.71
N ILE A 182 23.30 0.45 5.42
CA ILE A 182 23.56 -0.99 5.46
C ILE A 182 23.57 -1.53 4.04
N LYS A 183 24.69 -2.06 3.56
CA LYS A 183 24.77 -2.56 2.17
C LYS A 183 23.96 -3.84 2.01
N THR A 184 24.19 -4.82 2.87
CA THR A 184 23.40 -6.05 2.86
C THR A 184 22.96 -6.42 4.26
N PHE A 185 21.65 -6.51 4.45
CA PHE A 185 21.05 -7.06 5.66
C PHE A 185 20.36 -8.39 5.32
N THR A 186 20.93 -9.49 5.80
CA THR A 186 20.31 -10.82 5.72
C THR A 186 19.76 -11.26 7.09
N ASN A 187 18.47 -11.55 7.15
CA ASN A 187 17.85 -12.25 8.28
C ASN A 187 17.66 -13.73 7.93
N GLU A 188 18.37 -14.62 8.60
CA GLU A 188 18.20 -16.09 8.57
C GLU A 188 17.57 -16.61 9.88
N GLY A 189 17.51 -15.77 10.92
CA GLY A 189 17.02 -16.12 12.25
C GLY A 189 15.64 -15.54 12.54
N LEU A 190 15.41 -15.20 13.81
CA LEU A 190 14.16 -14.61 14.29
C LEU A 190 14.37 -13.13 14.62
N ILE A 191 13.49 -12.28 14.10
CA ILE A 191 13.30 -10.91 14.59
C ILE A 191 11.91 -10.87 15.21
N LYS A 192 11.81 -10.47 16.48
CA LYS A 192 10.52 -10.51 17.18
C LYS A 192 10.27 -9.31 18.09
N SER A 193 8.99 -8.99 18.26
CA SER A 193 8.51 -8.02 19.23
C SER A 193 7.09 -8.37 19.63
N ALA A 194 6.81 -8.36 20.93
CA ALA A 194 5.48 -8.66 21.45
C ALA A 194 4.47 -7.52 21.25
N GLN A 195 4.93 -6.29 21.02
CA GLN A 195 4.05 -5.10 20.93
C GLN A 195 4.46 -4.11 19.84
N ALA A 196 5.71 -4.12 19.40
CA ALA A 196 6.26 -3.10 18.52
C ALA A 196 6.57 -3.65 17.12
N ASN A 197 7.33 -2.88 16.33
CA ASN A 197 7.71 -3.23 14.96
C ASN A 197 8.87 -4.24 14.92
N GLY A 198 9.11 -4.84 13.76
CA GLY A 198 10.30 -5.66 13.53
C GLY A 198 11.52 -4.79 13.22
N ILE A 199 11.48 -4.16 12.06
CA ILE A 199 12.53 -3.27 11.57
C ILE A 199 11.90 -1.91 11.28
N ALA A 200 12.34 -0.85 11.96
CA ALA A 200 11.89 0.52 11.69
C ALA A 200 13.03 1.34 11.08
N ILE A 201 12.76 1.96 9.94
CA ILE A 201 13.71 2.68 9.12
C ILE A 201 13.21 4.10 8.97
N GLU A 202 13.85 5.03 9.70
CA GLU A 202 13.57 6.45 9.55
C GLU A 202 14.12 6.95 8.21
N THR A 203 13.37 7.84 7.57
CA THR A 203 13.75 8.49 6.31
C THR A 203 15.13 9.13 6.41
N GLY A 204 15.91 9.06 5.34
CA GLY A 204 17.32 9.49 5.31
C GLY A 204 18.32 8.40 5.74
N ASN A 205 17.85 7.22 6.17
CA ASN A 205 18.66 6.01 6.29
C ASN A 205 18.39 5.06 5.12
N LYS A 206 19.29 4.11 4.89
CA LYS A 206 19.24 3.17 3.77
C LYS A 206 19.64 1.76 4.17
N ILE A 207 18.90 0.79 3.64
CA ILE A 207 19.37 -0.59 3.47
C ILE A 207 19.42 -0.83 1.96
N GLU A 208 20.61 -1.00 1.37
CA GLU A 208 20.72 -1.19 -0.09
C GLU A 208 20.04 -2.50 -0.52
N THR A 209 20.27 -3.59 0.20
CA THR A 209 19.61 -4.87 -0.04
C THR A 209 19.23 -5.56 1.26
N PHE A 210 17.92 -5.75 1.46
CA PHE A 210 17.36 -6.55 2.54
C PHE A 210 16.93 -7.93 2.03
N ILE A 211 17.38 -8.98 2.70
CA ILE A 211 17.07 -10.37 2.37
C ILE A 211 16.52 -11.07 3.61
N ASN A 212 15.26 -11.48 3.57
CA ASN A 212 14.65 -12.30 4.61
C ASN A 212 14.57 -13.76 4.18
N LYS A 213 15.33 -14.63 4.86
CA LYS A 213 15.26 -16.10 4.79
C LYS A 213 14.67 -16.71 6.07
N GLY A 214 14.70 -15.95 7.17
CA GLY A 214 14.20 -16.35 8.47
C GLY A 214 12.78 -15.83 8.73
N THR A 215 12.48 -15.59 9.99
CA THR A 215 11.16 -15.13 10.43
C THR A 215 11.24 -13.75 11.06
N ILE A 216 10.32 -12.88 10.68
CA ILE A 216 9.96 -11.68 11.43
C ILE A 216 8.56 -11.93 12.00
N ASP A 217 8.41 -11.96 13.32
CA ASP A 217 7.13 -12.23 14.00
C ASP A 217 6.86 -11.13 15.03
N VAL A 218 5.96 -10.21 14.70
CA VAL A 218 5.76 -8.97 15.45
C VAL A 218 4.30 -8.56 15.55
N ALA A 219 3.97 -7.82 16.61
CA ALA A 219 2.61 -7.39 16.87
C ALA A 219 2.17 -6.15 16.07
N ASN A 220 3.10 -5.28 15.65
CA ASN A 220 2.77 -4.13 14.79
C ASN A 220 3.24 -4.38 13.34
N ASN A 221 4.08 -3.50 12.77
CA ASN A 221 4.56 -3.65 11.39
C ASN A 221 5.83 -4.51 11.32
N GLY A 222 5.90 -5.42 10.35
CA GLY A 222 7.08 -6.27 10.12
C GLY A 222 8.31 -5.44 9.78
N MET A 223 8.17 -4.63 8.74
CA MET A 223 9.13 -3.59 8.35
C MET A 223 8.38 -2.29 8.09
N MET A 224 8.83 -1.21 8.71
CA MET A 224 8.21 0.11 8.62
C MET A 224 9.21 1.14 8.12
N PHE A 225 8.80 1.87 7.09
CA PHE A 225 9.44 3.12 6.68
C PHE A 225 8.60 4.27 7.22
N PHE A 226 9.26 5.26 7.83
CA PHE A 226 8.58 6.40 8.42
C PHE A 226 9.43 7.66 8.37
N ASP A 227 8.83 8.81 8.65
CA ASP A 227 9.52 10.08 8.76
C ASP A 227 9.22 10.75 10.11
N ALA A 228 10.27 11.08 10.88
CA ALA A 228 10.13 11.78 12.15
C ALA A 228 10.25 13.32 12.01
N GLY A 229 10.27 13.86 10.79
CA GLY A 229 10.24 15.30 10.52
C GLY A 229 11.60 16.01 10.60
N GLY A 230 12.71 15.25 10.64
CA GLY A 230 14.07 15.76 10.78
C GLY A 230 14.90 15.80 9.49
N THR A 231 14.35 15.36 8.35
CA THR A 231 15.13 15.15 7.11
C THR A 231 14.58 15.94 5.92
N SER A 232 15.48 16.38 5.04
CA SER A 232 15.14 16.88 3.70
C SER A 232 15.28 15.81 2.61
N GLY A 233 15.79 14.62 2.97
CA GLY A 233 16.09 13.51 2.05
C GLY A 233 14.87 12.67 1.67
N LYS A 234 15.01 11.87 0.62
CA LYS A 234 14.04 10.84 0.21
C LYS A 234 14.17 9.62 1.11
N ALA A 235 13.10 8.83 1.24
CA ALA A 235 13.21 7.50 1.83
C ALA A 235 13.73 6.54 0.74
N ASP A 236 14.80 5.80 1.04
CA ASP A 236 15.35 4.78 0.14
C ASP A 236 15.12 3.41 0.76
N ILE A 237 14.18 2.65 0.20
CA ILE A 237 13.84 1.31 0.68
C ILE A 237 14.81 0.24 0.14
N GLY A 238 15.70 0.62 -0.79
CA GLY A 238 16.60 -0.29 -1.48
C GLY A 238 15.86 -1.42 -2.21
N LYS A 239 16.48 -2.60 -2.21
CA LYS A 239 15.90 -3.84 -2.70
C LYS A 239 15.41 -4.69 -1.54
N ILE A 240 14.14 -5.09 -1.56
CA ILE A 240 13.55 -5.98 -0.56
C ILE A 240 13.32 -7.35 -1.19
N ILE A 241 13.93 -8.39 -0.62
CA ILE A 241 13.79 -9.77 -1.09
C ILE A 241 13.31 -10.63 0.08
N ILE A 242 12.15 -11.23 -0.08
CA ILE A 242 11.65 -12.28 0.82
C ILE A 242 11.90 -13.61 0.13
N GLU A 243 12.98 -14.30 0.51
CA GLU A 243 13.37 -15.56 -0.11
C GLU A 243 12.38 -16.67 0.22
N SER A 244 12.43 -17.77 -0.54
CA SER A 244 11.65 -18.97 -0.22
C SER A 244 11.98 -19.46 1.20
N GLY A 245 10.94 -19.73 2.00
CA GLY A 245 11.06 -20.04 3.43
C GLY A 245 11.12 -18.81 4.35
N GLY A 246 11.41 -17.62 3.82
CA GLY A 246 11.33 -16.36 4.54
C GLY A 246 9.88 -15.99 4.88
N ILE A 247 9.64 -15.59 6.12
CA ILE A 247 8.30 -15.22 6.61
C ILE A 247 8.39 -13.85 7.29
N ILE A 248 7.45 -12.96 6.95
CA ILE A 248 7.12 -11.80 7.77
C ILE A 248 5.67 -11.94 8.21
N LYS A 249 5.46 -12.03 9.51
CA LYS A 249 4.16 -12.07 10.17
C LYS A 249 4.04 -10.84 11.07
N ALA A 250 3.05 -10.02 10.78
CA ALA A 250 2.84 -8.73 11.39
C ALA A 250 1.38 -8.59 11.81
N GLY A 251 1.13 -8.03 12.99
CA GLY A 251 -0.23 -7.76 13.45
C GLY A 251 -0.90 -6.61 12.71
N ASN A 252 -0.14 -5.69 12.11
CA ASN A 252 -0.66 -4.64 11.21
C ASN A 252 -0.22 -4.89 9.76
N ASP A 253 0.83 -4.25 9.25
CA ASP A 253 1.30 -4.47 7.89
C ASP A 253 2.63 -5.24 7.86
N ALA A 254 2.78 -6.23 6.98
CA ALA A 254 4.06 -6.95 6.88
C ALA A 254 5.16 -6.02 6.35
N ILE A 255 4.86 -5.22 5.33
CA ILE A 255 5.67 -4.09 4.88
C ILE A 255 4.80 -2.83 4.88
N HIS A 256 5.17 -1.86 5.70
CA HIS A 256 4.49 -0.58 5.85
C HIS A 256 5.34 0.54 5.27
N ILE A 257 4.86 1.16 4.18
CA ILE A 257 5.56 2.22 3.49
C ILE A 257 4.78 3.52 3.64
N ASP A 258 5.16 4.35 4.62
CA ASP A 258 4.54 5.65 4.90
C ASP A 258 5.60 6.69 5.38
N GLY A 259 5.25 7.96 5.61
CA GLY A 259 6.18 9.08 5.88
C GLY A 259 6.11 10.27 4.89
N SER A 260 6.58 11.46 5.26
CA SER A 260 6.27 12.69 4.48
C SER A 260 7.02 12.85 3.14
N LYS A 261 7.92 11.92 2.80
CA LYS A 261 8.87 12.07 1.70
C LYS A 261 8.66 11.07 0.57
N ASP A 262 9.15 11.48 -0.61
CA ASP A 262 9.27 10.61 -1.78
C ASP A 262 10.05 9.35 -1.42
N ILE A 263 9.60 8.23 -1.96
CA ILE A 263 10.21 6.93 -1.75
C ILE A 263 10.95 6.55 -3.03
N ILE A 264 12.09 5.91 -2.90
CA ILE A 264 12.84 5.33 -4.02
C ILE A 264 13.29 3.94 -3.60
N GLY A 265 13.44 3.05 -4.57
CA GLY A 265 13.86 1.67 -4.32
C GLY A 265 14.05 0.92 -5.62
N GLU A 266 14.61 -0.27 -5.52
CA GLU A 266 14.88 -1.14 -6.68
C GLU A 266 13.75 -2.13 -6.93
N GLY A 267 12.97 -2.49 -5.91
CA GLY A 267 11.82 -3.40 -6.05
C GLY A 267 11.52 -4.18 -4.77
N ILE A 268 10.34 -4.79 -4.75
CA ILE A 268 9.94 -5.76 -3.73
C ILE A 268 9.72 -7.11 -4.43
N ASP A 269 10.58 -8.08 -4.12
CA ASP A 269 10.51 -9.46 -4.64
C ASP A 269 10.09 -10.41 -3.52
N VAL A 270 8.89 -10.98 -3.63
CA VAL A 270 8.29 -11.86 -2.64
C VAL A 270 8.22 -13.28 -3.15
N LYS A 271 9.17 -14.12 -2.72
CA LYS A 271 9.19 -15.58 -2.96
C LYS A 271 8.77 -16.38 -1.73
N GLY A 272 8.90 -15.80 -0.55
CA GLY A 272 8.44 -16.35 0.73
C GLY A 272 7.00 -15.93 1.04
N ARG A 273 6.75 -15.58 2.31
CA ARG A 273 5.40 -15.23 2.78
C ARG A 273 5.37 -13.92 3.55
N LEU A 274 4.43 -13.06 3.16
CA LEU A 274 4.04 -11.85 3.89
C LEU A 274 2.64 -12.01 4.45
N GLU A 275 2.48 -11.85 5.76
CA GLU A 275 1.19 -11.89 6.46
C GLU A 275 1.04 -10.63 7.32
N GLY A 276 0.11 -9.75 6.95
CA GLY A 276 -0.30 -8.62 7.77
C GLY A 276 -1.74 -8.76 8.26
N GLY A 277 -2.02 -8.26 9.47
CA GLY A 277 -3.38 -8.12 9.97
C GLY A 277 -4.23 -7.09 9.21
N ASN A 278 -3.60 -6.05 8.64
CA ASN A 278 -4.23 -5.08 7.74
C ASN A 278 -3.81 -5.35 6.28
N ALA A 279 -2.53 -5.19 5.94
CA ALA A 279 -2.01 -5.48 4.60
C ALA A 279 -0.76 -6.35 4.59
N GLY A 280 -0.60 -7.18 3.56
CA GLY A 280 0.71 -7.79 3.29
C GLY A 280 1.73 -6.72 2.89
N ILE A 281 1.34 -5.81 2.00
CA ILE A 281 2.10 -4.60 1.66
C ILE A 281 1.15 -3.41 1.68
N TYR A 282 1.50 -2.38 2.44
CA TYR A 282 0.79 -1.10 2.47
C TYR A 282 1.66 0.02 1.89
N ILE A 283 1.12 0.76 0.92
CA ILE A 283 1.73 1.96 0.34
C ILE A 283 0.85 3.16 0.67
N GLY A 284 1.38 4.08 1.49
CA GLY A 284 0.67 5.25 2.00
C GLY A 284 0.43 6.37 0.98
N GLY A 285 -0.52 7.25 1.30
CA GLY A 285 -0.89 8.40 0.47
C GLY A 285 0.27 9.35 0.22
N GLY A 286 0.43 9.79 -1.03
CA GLY A 286 1.53 10.67 -1.44
C GLY A 286 2.92 10.02 -1.40
N LYS A 287 3.02 8.69 -1.18
CA LYS A 287 4.28 7.95 -1.39
C LYS A 287 4.43 7.56 -2.83
N ASN A 288 5.67 7.44 -3.26
CA ASN A 288 5.99 7.06 -4.62
C ASN A 288 6.94 5.86 -4.62
N LEU A 289 6.43 4.64 -4.55
CA LEU A 289 7.24 3.44 -4.79
C LEU A 289 7.57 3.36 -6.29
N LYS A 290 8.67 3.98 -6.73
CA LYS A 290 9.07 4.07 -8.15
C LYS A 290 9.68 2.77 -8.72
N THR A 291 9.09 1.62 -8.38
CA THR A 291 9.55 0.29 -8.78
C THR A 291 8.38 -0.72 -8.76
N SER A 292 8.62 -1.93 -9.26
CA SER A 292 7.66 -3.03 -9.32
C SER A 292 7.53 -3.80 -8.00
N ILE A 293 6.40 -4.50 -7.87
CA ILE A 293 6.24 -5.60 -6.93
C ILE A 293 6.15 -6.90 -7.73
N THR A 294 7.02 -7.85 -7.43
CA THR A 294 7.02 -9.19 -8.04
C THR A 294 6.70 -10.23 -6.97
N VAL A 295 5.77 -11.13 -7.28
CA VAL A 295 5.26 -12.10 -6.32
C VAL A 295 5.33 -13.51 -6.91
N SER A 296 6.16 -14.36 -6.33
CA SER A 296 6.22 -15.81 -6.60
C SER A 296 5.93 -16.67 -5.36
N GLY A 297 5.78 -16.03 -4.21
CA GLY A 297 5.30 -16.63 -2.96
C GLY A 297 3.91 -16.11 -2.60
N THR A 298 3.64 -15.89 -1.31
CA THR A 298 2.32 -15.48 -0.82
C THR A 298 2.35 -14.10 -0.16
N ILE A 299 1.40 -13.25 -0.53
CA ILE A 299 1.08 -12.01 0.16
C ILE A 299 -0.35 -12.10 0.67
N GLN A 300 -0.52 -12.01 1.99
CA GLN A 300 -1.83 -12.03 2.63
C GLN A 300 -2.00 -10.84 3.59
N GLY A 301 -3.11 -10.13 3.44
CA GLY A 301 -3.56 -9.13 4.42
C GLY A 301 -4.92 -9.44 5.03
N GLY A 302 -5.34 -8.62 6.00
CA GLY A 302 -6.72 -8.62 6.48
C GLY A 302 -7.66 -7.93 5.50
N ASN A 303 -7.37 -6.66 5.20
CA ASN A 303 -8.17 -5.80 4.34
C ASN A 303 -7.69 -5.82 2.87
N GLY A 304 -6.40 -6.07 2.64
CA GLY A 304 -5.90 -6.27 1.29
C GLY A 304 -4.55 -6.97 1.26
N GLY A 305 -4.29 -7.83 0.28
CA GLY A 305 -2.94 -8.40 0.12
C GLY A 305 -1.93 -7.29 -0.13
N ILE A 306 -2.22 -6.46 -1.12
CA ILE A 306 -1.57 -5.17 -1.37
C ILE A 306 -2.64 -4.08 -1.23
N ILE A 307 -2.38 -3.09 -0.38
CA ILE A 307 -3.20 -1.88 -0.28
C ILE A 307 -2.36 -0.71 -0.81
N ASN A 308 -2.82 -0.08 -1.88
CA ASN A 308 -2.19 1.07 -2.48
C ASN A 308 -3.05 2.32 -2.31
N THR A 309 -2.50 3.31 -1.61
CA THR A 309 -3.03 4.68 -1.52
C THR A 309 -2.05 5.72 -2.08
N GLY A 310 -0.84 5.27 -2.44
CA GLY A 310 0.20 6.09 -3.07
C GLY A 310 0.42 5.69 -4.51
N THR A 311 1.64 5.83 -4.98
CA THR A 311 2.05 5.46 -6.33
C THR A 311 2.92 4.20 -6.29
N ILE A 312 2.60 3.22 -7.13
CA ILE A 312 3.47 2.10 -7.50
C ILE A 312 3.93 2.33 -8.94
N GLY A 313 5.22 2.11 -9.20
CA GLY A 313 5.84 2.36 -10.50
C GLY A 313 6.16 3.81 -10.80
N GLN A 314 6.62 4.06 -12.03
CA GLN A 314 7.11 5.37 -12.47
C GLN A 314 6.39 5.84 -13.73
N LYS A 315 5.89 7.07 -13.70
CA LYS A 315 5.33 7.79 -14.84
C LYS A 315 6.36 7.93 -15.98
N ASP A 316 5.91 7.78 -17.22
CA ASP A 316 6.68 8.01 -18.45
C ASP A 316 7.96 7.13 -18.59
N ALA A 317 8.04 6.01 -17.89
CA ALA A 317 9.15 5.07 -18.04
C ALA A 317 9.19 4.50 -19.47
N VAL A 318 10.35 4.61 -20.13
CA VAL A 318 10.58 4.19 -21.54
C VAL A 318 10.24 2.71 -21.78
N GLN A 319 10.30 1.88 -20.73
CA GLN A 319 9.73 0.54 -20.70
C GLN A 319 8.83 0.44 -19.46
N GLN A 320 7.54 0.16 -19.65
CA GLN A 320 6.51 0.02 -18.60
C GLN A 320 6.73 -1.25 -17.75
N GLN A 321 7.90 -1.42 -17.13
CA GLN A 321 8.28 -2.59 -16.34
C GLN A 321 7.73 -2.60 -14.90
N HIS A 322 7.01 -1.55 -14.47
CA HIS A 322 6.92 -1.22 -13.03
C HIS A 322 5.53 -1.25 -12.36
N GLY A 323 4.65 -2.17 -12.75
CA GLY A 323 3.38 -2.42 -12.04
C GLY A 323 3.48 -3.51 -10.97
N ILE A 324 2.54 -4.45 -11.01
CA ILE A 324 2.51 -5.62 -10.11
C ILE A 324 2.52 -6.88 -10.99
N THR A 325 3.47 -7.78 -10.75
CA THR A 325 3.57 -9.06 -11.47
C THR A 325 3.48 -10.22 -10.49
N ILE A 326 2.52 -11.11 -10.74
CA ILE A 326 2.32 -12.35 -9.98
C ILE A 326 2.84 -13.47 -10.88
N GLU A 327 3.99 -14.02 -10.53
CA GLU A 327 4.64 -15.13 -11.23
C GLU A 327 3.91 -16.45 -10.94
N ASN A 328 4.27 -17.55 -11.62
CA ASN A 328 3.50 -18.81 -11.65
C ASN A 328 3.01 -19.35 -10.28
N ASN A 329 3.82 -19.23 -9.23
CA ASN A 329 3.48 -19.70 -7.87
C ASN A 329 2.97 -18.58 -6.94
N GLY A 330 2.92 -17.35 -7.46
CA GLY A 330 2.50 -16.17 -6.72
C GLY A 330 1.03 -16.26 -6.31
N PHE A 331 0.73 -15.79 -5.11
CA PHE A 331 -0.63 -15.70 -4.61
C PHE A 331 -0.77 -14.42 -3.79
N ILE A 332 -1.72 -13.57 -4.18
CA ILE A 332 -2.05 -12.35 -3.44
C ILE A 332 -3.51 -12.47 -2.99
N THR A 333 -3.73 -12.43 -1.69
CA THR A 333 -5.06 -12.64 -1.11
C THR A 333 -5.31 -11.76 0.10
N SER A 334 -6.56 -11.71 0.54
CA SER A 334 -6.91 -11.06 1.80
C SER A 334 -8.02 -11.84 2.51
N LYS A 335 -8.22 -11.58 3.80
CA LYS A 335 -9.28 -12.23 4.59
C LYS A 335 -10.66 -11.61 4.35
N ASN A 336 -10.73 -10.28 4.25
CA ASN A 336 -11.98 -9.51 4.28
C ASN A 336 -12.15 -8.54 3.10
N GLY A 337 -11.14 -8.35 2.25
CA GLY A 337 -11.18 -7.43 1.11
C GLY A 337 -10.61 -8.06 -0.16
N SER A 338 -9.77 -7.32 -0.87
CA SER A 338 -9.25 -7.74 -2.18
C SER A 338 -7.78 -8.13 -2.13
N GLY A 339 -7.34 -9.03 -3.01
CA GLY A 339 -5.91 -9.33 -3.19
C GLY A 339 -5.13 -8.04 -3.45
N ILE A 340 -5.59 -7.24 -4.40
CA ILE A 340 -5.09 -5.88 -4.63
C ILE A 340 -6.24 -4.89 -4.41
N LEU A 341 -6.03 -3.93 -3.52
CA LEU A 341 -6.92 -2.81 -3.25
C LEU A 341 -6.20 -1.49 -3.63
N ASN A 342 -6.62 -0.86 -4.71
CA ASN A 342 -6.14 0.45 -5.14
C ASN A 342 -7.19 1.51 -4.80
N THR A 343 -6.87 2.43 -3.88
CA THR A 343 -7.85 3.34 -3.28
C THR A 343 -7.21 4.67 -2.88
N ASP A 344 -7.98 5.63 -2.36
CA ASP A 344 -7.50 6.93 -1.86
C ASP A 344 -6.53 7.70 -2.80
N ASN A 345 -6.84 7.75 -4.09
CA ASN A 345 -6.00 8.32 -5.16
C ASN A 345 -4.71 7.51 -5.44
N GLY A 346 -4.73 6.22 -5.13
CA GLY A 346 -3.66 5.29 -5.46
C GLY A 346 -3.45 5.18 -6.97
N ILE A 347 -2.19 5.27 -7.40
CA ILE A 347 -1.78 5.14 -8.81
C ILE A 347 -0.90 3.90 -8.96
N ILE A 348 -1.20 3.05 -9.93
CA ILE A 348 -0.31 1.97 -10.37
C ILE A 348 0.13 2.27 -11.79
N TYR A 349 1.39 2.65 -11.94
CA TYR A 349 2.04 2.79 -13.24
C TYR A 349 2.46 1.42 -13.75
N GLY A 350 2.06 1.07 -14.97
CA GLY A 350 2.29 -0.24 -15.56
C GLY A 350 1.14 -1.21 -15.37
N ASN A 351 1.30 -2.40 -15.95
CA ASN A 351 0.26 -3.42 -15.97
C ASN A 351 0.19 -4.14 -14.61
N ILE A 352 -0.99 -4.64 -14.27
CA ILE A 352 -1.11 -5.75 -13.33
C ILE A 352 -1.13 -7.04 -14.15
N VAL A 353 -0.21 -7.97 -13.87
CA VAL A 353 -0.07 -9.22 -14.63
C VAL A 353 -0.18 -10.41 -13.69
N ASN A 354 -1.17 -11.28 -13.90
CA ASN A 354 -1.26 -12.58 -13.23
C ASN A 354 -0.79 -13.69 -14.19
N LYS A 355 0.36 -14.29 -13.90
CA LYS A 355 0.88 -15.49 -14.59
C LYS A 355 0.63 -16.76 -13.78
N SER A 356 0.07 -16.63 -12.58
CA SER A 356 -0.16 -17.76 -11.69
C SER A 356 -1.43 -18.53 -12.01
N ASP A 357 -1.49 -19.75 -11.51
CA ASP A 357 -2.71 -20.55 -11.51
C ASP A 357 -3.63 -20.21 -10.33
N ASN A 358 -3.25 -19.22 -9.50
CA ASN A 358 -4.06 -18.76 -8.38
C ASN A 358 -4.96 -17.59 -8.79
N ASP A 359 -6.12 -17.55 -8.14
CA ASP A 359 -7.07 -16.46 -8.32
C ASP A 359 -6.55 -15.14 -7.72
N LEU A 360 -6.99 -14.04 -8.33
CA LEU A 360 -6.70 -12.68 -7.89
C LEU A 360 -7.99 -11.89 -7.83
N SER A 361 -8.32 -11.34 -6.66
CA SER A 361 -9.32 -10.27 -6.58
C SER A 361 -8.64 -8.90 -6.64
N LEU A 362 -9.10 -8.07 -7.57
CA LEU A 362 -8.64 -6.71 -7.81
C LEU A 362 -9.80 -5.74 -7.62
N LYS A 363 -9.65 -4.81 -6.68
CA LYS A 363 -10.55 -3.69 -6.50
C LYS A 363 -9.84 -2.37 -6.76
N ASN A 364 -10.31 -1.64 -7.76
CA ASN A 364 -9.89 -0.28 -8.06
C ASN A 364 -11.03 0.67 -7.71
N ASP A 365 -10.94 1.30 -6.54
CA ASP A 365 -11.96 2.23 -6.04
C ASP A 365 -12.05 3.49 -6.92
N SER A 366 -13.09 4.31 -6.71
CA SER A 366 -13.43 5.44 -7.58
C SER A 366 -12.34 6.49 -7.78
N SER A 367 -11.40 6.60 -6.84
CA SER A 367 -10.24 7.49 -6.95
C SER A 367 -8.97 6.79 -7.45
N GLY A 368 -8.98 5.46 -7.56
CA GLY A 368 -7.84 4.66 -7.98
C GLY A 368 -7.58 4.73 -9.48
N THR A 369 -6.30 4.77 -9.86
CA THR A 369 -5.85 4.75 -11.26
C THR A 369 -4.86 3.63 -11.51
N ILE A 370 -5.09 2.83 -12.56
CA ILE A 370 -4.15 1.87 -13.12
C ILE A 370 -3.87 2.30 -14.56
N THR A 371 -2.61 2.56 -14.92
CA THR A 371 -2.31 3.26 -16.16
C THR A 371 -2.08 2.37 -17.38
N SER A 372 -2.05 1.04 -17.21
CA SER A 372 -1.71 0.13 -18.33
C SER A 372 -2.41 -1.22 -18.25
N GLY A 373 -3.71 -1.20 -17.97
CA GLY A 373 -4.56 -2.38 -18.04
C GLY A 373 -4.21 -3.51 -17.08
N VAL A 374 -4.99 -4.59 -17.18
CA VAL A 374 -4.84 -5.82 -16.39
C VAL A 374 -4.73 -7.02 -17.32
N LYS A 375 -3.77 -7.90 -17.05
CA LYS A 375 -3.46 -9.05 -17.90
C LYS A 375 -3.52 -10.35 -17.12
N ASN A 376 -4.25 -11.32 -17.65
CA ASN A 376 -4.20 -12.70 -17.21
C ASN A 376 -3.42 -13.54 -18.22
N GLU A 377 -2.30 -14.09 -17.78
CA GLU A 377 -1.41 -14.97 -18.54
C GLU A 377 -1.36 -16.39 -17.94
N GLY A 378 -1.90 -16.58 -16.73
CA GLY A 378 -1.91 -17.86 -16.02
C GLY A 378 -3.24 -18.63 -16.09
N GLY A 379 -3.35 -19.68 -15.27
CA GLY A 379 -4.56 -20.50 -15.16
C GLY A 379 -5.61 -19.99 -14.17
N GLY A 380 -5.28 -19.02 -13.30
CA GLY A 380 -6.19 -18.50 -12.29
C GLY A 380 -7.24 -17.53 -12.85
N THR A 381 -8.25 -17.21 -12.05
CA THR A 381 -9.27 -16.22 -12.36
C THR A 381 -8.91 -14.86 -11.77
N ILE A 382 -8.97 -13.80 -12.58
CA ILE A 382 -8.92 -12.42 -12.08
C ILE A 382 -10.36 -11.89 -11.92
N PHE A 383 -10.75 -11.60 -10.69
CA PHE A 383 -11.99 -10.90 -10.37
C PHE A 383 -11.70 -9.40 -10.32
N VAL A 384 -12.38 -8.62 -11.16
CA VAL A 384 -12.14 -7.19 -11.32
C VAL A 384 -13.38 -6.41 -10.91
N ASN A 385 -13.23 -5.58 -9.88
CA ASN A 385 -14.18 -4.54 -9.52
C ASN A 385 -13.53 -3.19 -9.78
N ASN A 386 -14.03 -2.44 -10.77
CA ASN A 386 -13.46 -1.16 -11.18
C ASN A 386 -14.48 -0.02 -11.13
N GLN A 387 -14.36 0.82 -10.11
CA GLN A 387 -15.11 2.07 -10.01
C GLN A 387 -14.26 3.29 -10.37
N GLY A 388 -12.93 3.14 -10.46
CA GLY A 388 -12.00 4.17 -10.88
C GLY A 388 -11.54 4.01 -12.33
N THR A 389 -10.29 4.39 -12.61
CA THR A 389 -9.72 4.35 -13.95
C THR A 389 -8.78 3.16 -14.13
N ILE A 390 -9.07 2.30 -15.11
CA ILE A 390 -8.09 1.36 -15.68
C ILE A 390 -7.87 1.77 -17.14
N SER A 391 -6.74 2.42 -17.43
CA SER A 391 -6.40 2.86 -18.78
C SER A 391 -6.01 1.69 -19.68
N LYS A 392 -6.23 1.87 -20.99
CA LYS A 392 -5.82 0.92 -22.03
C LYS A 392 -4.30 0.75 -22.05
N ASP A 393 -3.85 -0.47 -22.31
CA ASP A 393 -2.43 -0.79 -22.50
C ASP A 393 -1.91 -0.35 -23.88
N SER A 394 -0.66 -0.66 -24.18
CA SER A 394 -0.03 -0.34 -25.48
C SER A 394 -0.70 -1.00 -26.70
N SER A 395 -1.51 -2.03 -26.47
CA SER A 395 -2.29 -2.73 -27.50
C SER A 395 -3.73 -2.20 -27.59
N GLY A 396 -4.09 -1.18 -26.80
CA GLY A 396 -5.41 -0.57 -26.78
C GLY A 396 -6.42 -1.30 -25.90
N ASN A 397 -6.00 -2.24 -25.05
CA ASN A 397 -6.89 -3.07 -24.24
C ASN A 397 -6.88 -2.62 -22.77
N ASN A 398 -8.06 -2.50 -22.15
CA ASN A 398 -8.18 -2.33 -20.70
C ASN A 398 -7.87 -3.65 -19.99
N LEU A 399 -8.37 -4.76 -20.54
CA LEU A 399 -8.21 -6.12 -20.01
C LEU A 399 -7.63 -7.03 -21.10
N THR A 400 -6.74 -7.95 -20.75
CA THR A 400 -6.20 -8.94 -21.69
C THR A 400 -6.20 -10.33 -21.07
N ASN A 401 -6.83 -11.31 -21.72
CA ASN A 401 -6.74 -12.72 -21.33
C ASN A 401 -5.99 -13.54 -22.38
N ASN A 402 -4.75 -13.91 -22.05
CA ASN A 402 -3.91 -14.81 -22.86
C ASN A 402 -3.69 -16.17 -22.19
N GLY A 403 -3.98 -16.28 -20.88
CA GLY A 403 -3.88 -17.50 -20.11
C GLY A 403 -5.05 -18.46 -20.32
N SER A 404 -4.94 -19.66 -19.76
CA SER A 404 -6.04 -20.64 -19.74
C SER A 404 -7.13 -20.29 -18.75
N GLY A 405 -6.85 -19.40 -17.79
CA GLY A 405 -7.80 -18.92 -16.80
C GLY A 405 -8.88 -17.99 -17.37
N SER A 406 -9.45 -17.17 -16.49
CA SER A 406 -10.60 -16.31 -16.81
C SER A 406 -10.42 -14.91 -16.23
N ILE A 407 -11.16 -13.95 -16.79
CA ILE A 407 -11.34 -12.64 -16.16
C ILE A 407 -12.85 -12.46 -15.93
N VAL A 408 -13.23 -12.18 -14.69
CA VAL A 408 -14.62 -11.91 -14.30
C VAL A 408 -14.69 -10.45 -13.87
N ILE A 409 -15.42 -9.65 -14.63
CA ILE A 409 -15.74 -8.26 -14.27
C ILE A 409 -16.93 -8.32 -13.31
N GLU A 410 -16.69 -8.13 -12.02
CA GLU A 410 -17.73 -8.13 -11.00
C GLU A 410 -18.60 -6.86 -11.11
N ASP A 411 -17.94 -5.71 -11.28
CA ASP A 411 -18.57 -4.43 -11.62
C ASP A 411 -17.55 -3.55 -12.34
N TRP A 412 -18.02 -2.76 -13.29
CA TRP A 412 -17.21 -1.77 -13.98
C TRP A 412 -18.01 -0.51 -14.25
N LEU A 413 -17.55 0.62 -13.72
CA LEU A 413 -18.09 1.93 -14.05
C LEU A 413 -17.51 2.42 -15.38
N VAL A 414 -18.38 2.61 -16.38
CA VAL A 414 -18.04 3.19 -17.69
C VAL A 414 -18.53 4.61 -17.74
N SER A 415 -17.60 5.55 -17.86
CA SER A 415 -17.87 6.99 -17.99
C SER A 415 -17.79 7.48 -19.43
N SER A 416 -18.41 8.61 -19.71
CA SER A 416 -18.25 9.31 -20.99
C SER A 416 -17.11 10.34 -20.97
N ASP A 417 -16.51 10.57 -22.14
CA ASP A 417 -15.60 11.70 -22.38
C ASP A 417 -16.37 13.04 -22.47
N ASP A 418 -15.65 14.14 -22.69
CA ASP A 418 -16.23 15.49 -22.79
C ASP A 418 -17.22 15.66 -23.96
N SER A 419 -17.17 14.79 -24.97
CA SER A 419 -18.12 14.78 -26.09
C SER A 419 -19.39 13.97 -25.81
N GLY A 420 -19.42 13.30 -24.65
CA GLY A 420 -20.50 12.43 -24.21
C GLY A 420 -20.42 10.99 -24.69
N LYS A 421 -19.33 10.64 -25.40
CA LYS A 421 -19.08 9.29 -25.87
C LYS A 421 -18.51 8.42 -24.74
N LEU A 422 -19.03 7.20 -24.60
CA LEU A 422 -18.55 6.23 -23.62
C LEU A 422 -17.07 5.87 -23.86
N ASP A 423 -16.27 5.82 -22.79
CA ASP A 423 -14.95 5.19 -22.82
C ASP A 423 -15.11 3.68 -22.75
N THR A 424 -15.45 3.09 -23.90
CA THR A 424 -15.69 1.66 -24.08
C THR A 424 -14.59 0.82 -23.46
N VAL A 425 -14.98 -0.19 -22.67
CA VAL A 425 -14.09 -1.21 -22.14
C VAL A 425 -13.63 -2.11 -23.29
N VAL A 426 -12.33 -2.22 -23.49
CA VAL A 426 -11.76 -3.06 -24.54
C VAL A 426 -11.08 -4.28 -23.92
N VAL A 427 -11.59 -5.47 -24.24
CA VAL A 427 -11.00 -6.74 -23.85
C VAL A 427 -10.26 -7.35 -25.04
N GLY A 428 -8.98 -7.66 -24.83
CA GLY A 428 -8.13 -8.29 -25.85
C GLY A 428 -7.57 -9.64 -25.40
N GLY A 429 -6.74 -10.22 -26.27
CA GLY A 429 -6.02 -11.46 -26.02
C GLY A 429 -6.52 -12.65 -26.83
N SER A 430 -5.85 -13.79 -26.68
CA SER A 430 -6.18 -15.02 -27.42
C SER A 430 -7.35 -15.80 -26.82
N ASN A 431 -7.74 -15.51 -25.56
CA ASN A 431 -8.74 -16.28 -24.83
C ASN A 431 -9.86 -15.39 -24.26
N THR A 432 -10.36 -14.46 -25.07
CA THR A 432 -11.45 -13.55 -24.65
C THR A 432 -12.80 -14.25 -24.43
N GLY A 433 -12.98 -15.48 -24.94
CA GLY A 433 -14.15 -16.31 -24.66
C GLY A 433 -14.32 -16.67 -23.18
N ASN A 434 -13.22 -16.63 -22.41
CA ASN A 434 -13.19 -16.86 -20.96
C ASN A 434 -13.27 -15.56 -20.16
N VAL A 435 -13.76 -14.48 -20.76
CA VAL A 435 -14.00 -13.21 -20.06
C VAL A 435 -15.50 -12.98 -19.95
N SER A 436 -15.97 -12.69 -18.75
CA SER A 436 -17.37 -12.38 -18.44
C SER A 436 -17.52 -11.08 -17.67
N ALA A 437 -18.70 -10.49 -17.77
CA ALA A 437 -19.10 -9.33 -17.00
C ALA A 437 -20.42 -9.60 -16.27
N ASP A 438 -20.35 -9.63 -14.95
CA ASP A 438 -21.52 -9.80 -14.09
C ASP A 438 -22.34 -8.51 -14.06
N ASN A 439 -21.65 -7.37 -13.95
CA ASN A 439 -22.27 -6.06 -14.01
C ASN A 439 -21.39 -5.05 -14.75
N ILE A 440 -22.01 -4.19 -15.54
CA ILE A 440 -21.40 -2.95 -16.01
C ILE A 440 -22.36 -1.80 -15.67
N THR A 441 -21.83 -0.79 -15.00
CA THR A 441 -22.56 0.41 -14.63
C THR A 441 -22.16 1.54 -15.56
N ILE A 442 -23.12 2.19 -16.20
CA ILE A 442 -22.89 3.35 -17.07
C ILE A 442 -23.13 4.63 -16.26
N ASP A 443 -22.19 5.57 -16.34
CA ASP A 443 -22.35 6.90 -15.78
C ASP A 443 -23.24 7.78 -16.68
N GLU A 444 -24.39 8.22 -16.16
CA GLU A 444 -25.34 9.06 -16.91
C GLU A 444 -24.91 10.53 -17.01
N SER A 445 -23.94 10.97 -16.21
CA SER A 445 -23.66 12.40 -15.96
C SER A 445 -23.37 13.22 -17.23
N ASN A 446 -22.69 12.64 -18.20
CA ASN A 446 -22.39 13.25 -19.50
C ASN A 446 -22.76 12.35 -20.68
N LEU A 447 -23.66 11.38 -20.48
CA LEU A 447 -23.95 10.36 -21.48
C LEU A 447 -24.72 10.92 -22.67
N ASP A 448 -24.17 10.79 -23.88
CA ASP A 448 -24.95 10.89 -25.11
C ASP A 448 -25.61 9.55 -25.44
N LEU A 449 -26.91 9.50 -25.18
CA LEU A 449 -27.74 8.31 -25.36
C LEU A 449 -27.86 7.87 -26.82
N ASP A 450 -27.61 8.75 -27.79
CA ASP A 450 -27.64 8.38 -29.21
C ASP A 450 -26.49 7.41 -29.57
N ASN A 451 -25.46 7.34 -28.73
CA ASN A 451 -24.31 6.44 -28.88
C ASN A 451 -24.39 5.18 -28.01
N LEU A 452 -25.59 4.84 -27.51
CA LEU A 452 -25.82 3.66 -26.67
C LEU A 452 -26.93 2.78 -27.30
N ASP A 453 -26.58 2.07 -28.37
CA ASP A 453 -27.50 1.19 -29.11
C ASP A 453 -27.10 -0.29 -29.02
N HIS A 454 -25.82 -0.58 -28.82
CA HIS A 454 -25.28 -1.92 -28.77
C HIS A 454 -24.28 -2.08 -27.63
N ILE A 455 -24.15 -3.30 -27.12
CA ILE A 455 -23.22 -3.61 -26.03
C ILE A 455 -21.77 -3.27 -26.38
N SER A 456 -21.43 -3.30 -27.67
CA SER A 456 -20.10 -2.89 -28.17
C SER A 456 -19.76 -1.43 -27.91
N ASP A 457 -20.73 -0.57 -27.62
CA ASP A 457 -20.46 0.82 -27.25
C ASP A 457 -19.94 0.90 -25.81
N VAL A 458 -20.31 -0.08 -24.99
CA VAL A 458 -19.98 -0.17 -23.56
C VAL A 458 -18.76 -1.07 -23.34
N ILE A 459 -18.75 -2.26 -23.94
CA ILE A 459 -17.68 -3.25 -23.82
C ILE A 459 -17.49 -4.04 -25.13
N THR A 460 -16.24 -4.24 -25.53
CA THR A 460 -15.88 -4.96 -26.77
C THR A 460 -14.88 -6.08 -26.52
N GLY A 461 -14.82 -7.02 -27.47
CA GLY A 461 -13.85 -8.11 -27.49
C GLY A 461 -14.28 -9.39 -26.78
N ILE A 462 -15.45 -9.38 -26.14
CA ILE A 462 -16.08 -10.56 -25.51
C ILE A 462 -17.36 -10.97 -26.25
N ASN A 463 -17.86 -12.16 -25.96
CA ASN A 463 -19.17 -12.60 -26.43
C ASN A 463 -20.28 -11.83 -25.69
N ASN A 464 -21.29 -11.34 -26.41
CA ASN A 464 -22.47 -10.68 -25.83
C ASN A 464 -23.12 -11.54 -24.73
N ASN A 465 -23.21 -12.86 -24.92
CA ASN A 465 -23.77 -13.77 -23.93
C ASN A 465 -22.97 -13.86 -22.62
N ASN A 466 -21.75 -13.31 -22.58
CA ASN A 466 -20.93 -13.26 -21.38
C ASN A 466 -21.14 -11.97 -20.57
N VAL A 467 -22.04 -11.08 -21.01
CA VAL A 467 -22.49 -9.93 -20.23
C VAL A 467 -23.82 -10.26 -19.58
N SER A 468 -23.88 -10.18 -18.25
CA SER A 468 -25.07 -10.55 -17.49
C SER A 468 -26.00 -9.36 -17.28
N ASN A 469 -25.45 -8.20 -16.86
CA ASN A 469 -26.25 -7.04 -16.49
C ASN A 469 -25.61 -5.73 -16.93
N ILE A 470 -26.44 -4.79 -17.39
CA ILE A 470 -26.08 -3.40 -17.71
C ILE A 470 -27.01 -2.48 -16.93
N THR A 471 -26.44 -1.62 -16.09
CA THR A 471 -27.18 -0.66 -15.26
C THR A 471 -26.66 0.75 -15.46
N THR A 472 -27.36 1.71 -14.88
CA THR A 472 -26.92 3.10 -14.82
C THR A 472 -26.81 3.57 -13.38
N ASN A 473 -26.03 4.63 -13.14
CA ASN A 473 -25.85 5.23 -11.81
C ASN A 473 -26.75 6.46 -11.54
N GLY A 474 -27.68 6.76 -12.46
CA GLY A 474 -28.51 7.97 -12.38
C GLY A 474 -29.71 7.86 -11.44
N SER A 475 -30.60 8.85 -11.51
CA SER A 475 -31.77 8.98 -10.62
C SER A 475 -32.90 7.98 -10.87
N GLY A 476 -32.69 6.99 -11.75
CA GLY A 476 -33.70 6.01 -12.16
C GLY A 476 -34.64 6.50 -13.28
N ASP A 477 -34.27 7.59 -13.96
CA ASP A 477 -35.02 8.16 -15.08
C ASP A 477 -34.90 7.29 -16.34
N ILE A 478 -33.75 6.64 -16.50
CA ILE A 478 -33.40 5.78 -17.62
C ILE A 478 -33.28 4.35 -17.09
N ASN A 479 -33.99 3.43 -17.73
CA ASN A 479 -33.81 2.00 -17.53
C ASN A 479 -33.24 1.39 -18.81
N LEU A 480 -32.15 0.64 -18.69
CA LEU A 480 -31.52 -0.05 -19.80
C LEU A 480 -31.99 -1.50 -19.82
N ILE A 481 -32.44 -1.97 -20.98
CA ILE A 481 -32.84 -3.36 -21.21
C ILE A 481 -31.86 -3.95 -22.21
N TYR A 482 -31.06 -4.90 -21.75
CA TYR A 482 -30.06 -5.58 -22.57
C TYR A 482 -30.62 -6.90 -23.14
N ASP A 483 -30.46 -7.11 -24.45
CA ASP A 483 -30.70 -8.40 -25.10
C ASP A 483 -29.35 -9.08 -25.43
N PRO A 484 -28.93 -10.12 -24.68
CA PRO A 484 -27.67 -10.82 -24.92
C PRO A 484 -27.58 -11.51 -26.28
N THR A 485 -28.72 -11.91 -26.86
CA THR A 485 -28.74 -12.65 -28.13
C THR A 485 -28.36 -11.75 -29.31
N THR A 486 -28.88 -10.52 -29.30
CA THR A 486 -28.63 -9.55 -30.38
C THR A 486 -27.55 -8.52 -30.03
N GLY A 487 -27.19 -8.41 -28.75
CA GLY A 487 -26.29 -7.39 -28.22
C GLY A 487 -26.93 -6.00 -28.10
N LYS A 488 -28.22 -5.83 -28.42
CA LYS A 488 -28.88 -4.53 -28.41
C LYS A 488 -29.17 -4.04 -27.00
N ILE A 489 -29.04 -2.73 -26.82
CA ILE A 489 -29.44 -2.02 -25.60
C ILE A 489 -30.65 -1.16 -25.94
N TYR A 490 -31.74 -1.37 -25.20
CA TYR A 490 -32.96 -0.57 -25.32
C TYR A 490 -33.08 0.38 -24.14
N GLN A 491 -33.41 1.62 -24.44
CA GLN A 491 -33.58 2.67 -23.45
C GLN A 491 -35.07 2.86 -23.15
N SER A 492 -35.44 2.76 -21.88
CA SER A 492 -36.80 2.96 -21.40
C SER A 492 -36.83 4.11 -20.40
N PHE A 493 -37.56 5.18 -20.72
CA PHE A 493 -37.67 6.36 -19.87
C PHE A 493 -38.84 6.27 -18.90
N ASN A 494 -38.56 6.37 -17.60
CA ASN A 494 -39.61 6.43 -16.58
C ASN A 494 -40.10 7.87 -16.37
N LEU A 495 -41.08 8.29 -17.17
CA LEU A 495 -41.68 9.63 -17.08
C LEU A 495 -42.34 9.92 -15.73
N ASN A 496 -42.74 8.90 -14.95
CA ASN A 496 -43.31 9.14 -13.63
C ASN A 496 -42.26 9.59 -12.61
N ALA A 497 -41.05 9.03 -12.71
CA ALA A 497 -39.91 9.37 -11.87
C ALA A 497 -39.12 10.59 -12.38
N SER A 498 -39.15 10.86 -13.69
CA SER A 498 -38.28 11.88 -14.30
C SER A 498 -38.78 13.34 -14.18
N ILE A 499 -37.82 14.27 -14.14
CA ILE A 499 -38.08 15.72 -14.19
C ILE A 499 -38.77 16.09 -15.51
N SER A 500 -38.34 15.51 -16.63
CA SER A 500 -38.96 15.70 -17.95
C SER A 500 -40.42 15.27 -17.96
N GLY A 501 -40.77 14.19 -17.26
CA GLY A 501 -42.17 13.81 -17.11
C GLY A 501 -42.95 14.75 -16.19
N ALA A 502 -42.33 15.29 -15.13
CA ALA A 502 -42.96 16.30 -14.28
C ALA A 502 -43.25 17.61 -15.04
N THR A 503 -42.32 18.08 -15.88
CA THR A 503 -42.52 19.26 -16.73
C THR A 503 -43.59 19.01 -17.79
N PHE A 504 -43.60 17.82 -18.42
CA PHE A 504 -44.63 17.45 -19.39
C PHE A 504 -46.03 17.44 -18.76
N ARG A 505 -46.19 16.84 -17.57
CA ARG A 505 -47.45 16.88 -16.81
C ARG A 505 -47.86 18.31 -16.44
N SER A 506 -46.91 19.15 -16.05
CA SER A 506 -47.15 20.57 -15.74
C SER A 506 -47.61 21.36 -16.97
N LEU A 507 -46.99 21.13 -18.13
CA LEU A 507 -47.37 21.72 -19.41
C LEU A 507 -48.78 21.31 -19.79
N ILE A 508 -49.10 20.02 -19.75
CA ILE A 508 -50.47 19.53 -20.01
C ILE A 508 -51.45 20.20 -19.05
N SER A 509 -51.18 20.18 -17.74
CA SER A 509 -52.05 20.81 -16.73
C SER A 509 -52.30 22.30 -17.02
N THR A 510 -51.27 23.02 -17.45
CA THR A 510 -51.37 24.45 -17.78
C THR A 510 -52.17 24.68 -19.06
N THR A 511 -51.92 23.88 -20.10
CA THR A 511 -52.67 23.93 -21.36
C THR A 511 -54.13 23.59 -21.16
N THR A 512 -54.45 22.53 -20.42
CA THR A 512 -55.82 22.16 -20.07
C THR A 512 -56.51 23.29 -19.30
N ARG A 513 -55.86 23.86 -18.28
CA ARG A 513 -56.41 25.00 -17.54
C ARG A 513 -56.68 26.22 -18.43
N ARG A 514 -55.79 26.51 -19.39
CA ARG A 514 -56.00 27.59 -20.36
C ARG A 514 -57.17 27.29 -21.29
N SER A 515 -57.29 26.06 -21.80
CA SER A 515 -58.41 25.65 -22.66
C SER A 515 -59.73 25.82 -21.92
N THR A 516 -59.84 25.26 -20.72
CA THR A 516 -61.05 25.38 -19.89
C THR A 516 -61.40 26.83 -19.58
N PHE A 517 -60.40 27.68 -19.32
CA PHE A 517 -60.63 29.12 -19.14
C PHE A 517 -61.17 29.79 -20.41
N ILE A 518 -60.56 29.51 -21.57
CA ILE A 518 -61.02 30.04 -22.87
C ILE A 518 -62.44 29.59 -23.18
N ASP A 519 -62.76 28.30 -22.98
CA ASP A 519 -64.09 27.75 -23.22
C ASP A 519 -65.14 28.44 -22.32
N ASN A 520 -64.81 28.66 -21.05
CA ASN A 520 -65.69 29.40 -20.14
C ASN A 520 -65.86 30.88 -20.55
N VAL A 521 -64.78 31.56 -20.95
CA VAL A 521 -64.85 32.96 -21.41
C VAL A 521 -65.66 33.06 -22.70
N MET A 522 -65.43 32.19 -23.68
CA MET A 522 -66.18 32.16 -24.94
C MET A 522 -67.65 31.80 -24.70
N GLY A 523 -67.94 30.81 -23.87
CA GLY A 523 -69.30 30.42 -23.49
C GLY A 523 -70.08 31.57 -22.84
N ASN A 524 -69.47 32.24 -21.84
CA ASN A 524 -70.08 33.41 -21.18
C ASN A 524 -70.25 34.60 -22.14
N SER A 525 -69.28 34.84 -23.02
CA SER A 525 -69.34 35.90 -24.02
C SER A 525 -70.43 35.63 -25.07
N MET A 526 -70.56 34.38 -25.54
CA MET A 526 -71.62 33.96 -26.46
C MET A 526 -73.02 34.06 -25.83
N GLN A 527 -73.18 33.66 -24.56
CA GLN A 527 -74.44 33.87 -23.83
C GLN A 527 -74.78 35.37 -23.71
N SER A 528 -73.79 36.20 -23.37
CA SER A 528 -73.99 37.64 -23.25
C SER A 528 -74.37 38.28 -24.59
N PHE A 529 -73.77 37.81 -25.70
CA PHE A 529 -74.13 38.25 -27.06
C PHE A 529 -75.52 37.76 -27.49
N TYR A 530 -75.94 36.56 -27.07
CA TYR A 530 -77.27 36.00 -27.31
C TYR A 530 -78.37 36.78 -26.57
N LEU A 531 -78.09 37.26 -25.36
CA LEU A 531 -79.03 38.04 -24.53
C LEU A 531 -79.09 39.53 -24.92
N GLY A 532 -78.05 40.08 -25.55
CA GLY A 532 -77.98 41.48 -25.97
C GLY A 532 -78.72 41.82 -27.27
N ASN A 533 -79.07 40.85 -28.13
CA ASN A 533 -79.72 41.10 -29.43
C ASN A 533 -81.13 40.47 -29.51
N SER A 534 -82.16 41.32 -29.47
CA SER A 534 -83.57 40.95 -29.33
C SER A 534 -84.28 40.52 -30.62
N SER A 535 -83.60 40.37 -31.76
CA SER A 535 -84.26 40.01 -33.03
C SER A 535 -84.29 38.49 -33.28
N ARG A 536 -85.47 37.96 -33.63
CA ARG A 536 -85.74 36.52 -33.85
C ARG A 536 -84.97 35.93 -35.04
N ALA A 537 -84.52 36.77 -35.98
CA ALA A 537 -83.82 36.35 -37.20
C ALA A 537 -82.35 35.98 -36.98
N GLN A 538 -81.65 36.61 -36.02
CA GLN A 538 -80.25 36.28 -35.72
C GLN A 538 -80.08 35.03 -34.84
N ARG A 539 -81.10 34.68 -34.04
CA ARG A 539 -81.11 33.46 -33.20
C ARG A 539 -81.05 32.17 -34.02
N MET A 540 -81.57 32.18 -35.25
CA MET A 540 -81.50 31.02 -36.16
C MET A 540 -80.14 30.89 -36.85
N ALA A 541 -79.46 32.01 -37.17
CA ALA A 541 -78.18 31.98 -37.89
C ALA A 541 -76.98 31.46 -37.05
N MET A 542 -77.06 31.51 -35.71
CA MET A 542 -75.99 31.00 -34.83
C MET A 542 -76.19 29.54 -34.38
N SER A 543 -77.40 28.98 -34.53
CA SER A 543 -77.67 27.55 -34.33
C SER A 543 -76.90 26.67 -35.32
N GLU A 544 -76.68 27.14 -36.55
CA GLU A 544 -75.95 26.39 -37.58
C GLU A 544 -74.42 26.43 -37.40
N LYS A 545 -73.87 27.43 -36.69
CA LYS A 545 -72.41 27.53 -36.46
C LYS A 545 -71.94 26.94 -35.13
N GLY A 546 -72.84 26.64 -34.20
CA GLY A 546 -72.52 26.00 -32.92
C GLY A 546 -72.03 24.55 -33.05
N ASN A 547 -72.11 23.96 -34.24
CA ASN A 547 -71.72 22.57 -34.52
C ASN A 547 -70.28 22.39 -35.02
N LEU A 548 -69.45 23.45 -34.98
CA LEU A 548 -68.05 23.40 -35.45
C LEU A 548 -67.03 23.08 -34.33
N TYR A 549 -67.48 22.97 -33.07
CA TYR A 549 -66.62 22.69 -31.92
C TYR A 549 -66.95 21.37 -31.19
N SER A 550 -67.85 20.54 -31.72
CA SER A 550 -68.13 19.21 -31.15
C SER A 550 -67.24 18.09 -31.69
N ASP A 551 -66.46 18.35 -32.74
CA ASP A 551 -65.46 17.42 -33.28
C ASP A 551 -64.06 18.02 -33.12
N ALA A 552 -63.50 17.91 -31.91
CA ALA A 552 -62.07 18.08 -31.63
C ALA A 552 -61.65 17.16 -30.47
#